data_AF-A0A378UI52-F1
#
_entry.id   AF-A0A378UI52-F1
#
_cell.length_a   1.000
_cell.length_b   1.000
_cell.length_c   1.000
_cell.angle_alpha   90.00
_cell.angle_beta   90.00
_cell.angle_gamma   90.00
#
_symmetry.space_group_name_H-M   'P 1'
#
loop_
_entity.id
_entity.type
_entity.pdbx_description
1 polymer ?
#
loop_
_entity_poly.entity_id
_entity_poly.type
_entity_poly.pdbx_seq_one_letter_code
_entity_poly.pdbx_strand_id
1 'polypeptide(L)'
;MMKKYLAIAAASIIGLAGVATASETIAHNKAENAKQSSRMHQHKKDGLPRDLQALKLSSKQEAEIKKILESNRPQRSEQDRAARESRRNEFQQRMNERRAAEQKLISAKNFDEAAARRLIAERQAEHDRLTAERNRSDADRAVARLKERHAIFQVLDAKQQKQWLENQNKREKHEAFRGKRGEHRPQAQQ
;
A
#
# COMPACT_ATOMS: atom_id res chain seq x y z
N MET A 1 18.49 -30.80 50.95
CA MET A 1 19.76 -31.56 50.86
C MET A 1 20.33 -31.37 49.46
N MET A 2 21.57 -30.93 49.36
CA MET A 2 22.32 -30.78 48.09
C MET A 2 23.03 -32.09 47.72
N LYS A 3 23.22 -32.31 46.40
CA LYS A 3 24.46 -32.72 45.67
C LYS A 3 24.03 -33.48 44.37
N LYS A 4 24.08 -32.83 43.20
CA LYS A 4 25.19 -32.73 42.22
C LYS A 4 25.60 -34.07 41.59
N TYR A 5 25.41 -34.21 40.27
CA TYR A 5 26.43 -34.76 39.37
C TYR A 5 26.41 -34.03 38.01
N LEU A 6 27.60 -33.53 37.67
CA LEU A 6 28.01 -33.04 36.35
C LEU A 6 28.25 -34.23 35.42
N ALA A 7 27.93 -34.09 34.13
CA ALA A 7 28.68 -34.75 33.06
C ALA A 7 28.61 -33.88 31.81
N ILE A 8 29.68 -33.10 31.63
CA ILE A 8 30.08 -32.46 30.37
C ILE A 8 30.58 -33.58 29.46
N ALA A 9 30.05 -33.69 28.25
CA ALA A 9 30.66 -34.46 27.17
C ALA A 9 30.88 -33.53 25.98
N ALA A 10 32.12 -33.07 25.85
CA ALA A 10 32.67 -32.43 24.67
C ALA A 10 33.44 -33.50 23.87
N ALA A 11 33.15 -33.62 22.58
CA ALA A 11 34.04 -34.10 21.51
C ALA A 11 33.28 -33.85 20.20
N SER A 12 33.64 -32.82 19.43
CA SER A 12 34.58 -32.92 18.28
C SER A 12 34.03 -33.88 17.22
N ILE A 13 33.70 -33.41 16.02
CA ILE A 13 34.63 -33.45 14.88
C ILE A 13 34.36 -32.30 13.91
N ILE A 14 35.44 -31.58 13.62
CA ILE A 14 35.62 -30.66 12.50
C ILE A 14 35.56 -31.49 11.20
N GLY A 15 34.60 -31.17 10.34
CA GLY A 15 34.53 -31.68 8.96
C GLY A 15 34.55 -30.52 7.96
N LEU A 16 35.69 -29.84 7.86
CA LEU A 16 35.99 -28.98 6.72
C LEU A 16 36.43 -29.86 5.55
N ALA A 17 35.51 -30.17 4.64
CA ALA A 17 35.86 -30.63 3.30
C ALA A 17 35.30 -29.61 2.31
N GLY A 18 36.21 -28.77 1.81
CA GLY A 18 35.93 -27.87 0.71
C GLY A 18 35.71 -28.65 -0.58
N VAL A 19 34.74 -28.19 -1.37
CA VAL A 19 34.79 -28.33 -2.82
C VAL A 19 34.67 -26.91 -3.36
N ALA A 20 35.80 -26.39 -3.83
CA ALA A 20 35.86 -25.16 -4.58
C ALA A 20 35.36 -25.41 -6.01
N THR A 21 34.46 -24.52 -6.44
CA THR A 21 34.27 -24.00 -7.80
C THR A 21 34.08 -24.99 -8.95
N ALA A 22 32.82 -25.09 -9.38
CA ALA A 22 32.48 -24.87 -10.78
C ALA A 22 31.41 -23.77 -10.84
N SER A 23 31.84 -22.51 -10.73
CA SER A 23 31.03 -21.40 -11.23
C SER A 23 31.27 -21.32 -12.73
N GLU A 24 30.64 -22.25 -13.45
CA GLU A 24 30.56 -22.14 -14.89
C GLU A 24 29.60 -20.99 -15.22
N THR A 25 30.15 -20.05 -15.97
CA THR A 25 29.56 -18.82 -16.41
C THR A 25 28.27 -19.07 -17.20
N ILE A 26 27.12 -18.82 -16.58
CA ILE A 26 25.95 -18.31 -17.32
C ILE A 26 25.82 -16.82 -16.98
N ALA A 27 26.84 -16.09 -17.42
CA ALA A 27 26.83 -14.65 -17.53
C ALA A 27 26.39 -14.27 -18.95
N HIS A 28 25.17 -14.62 -19.35
CA HIS A 28 24.49 -13.93 -20.45
C HIS A 28 22.99 -14.02 -20.22
N ASN A 29 22.30 -12.87 -20.35
CA ASN A 29 20.85 -12.65 -20.23
C ASN A 29 20.29 -12.26 -18.84
N LYS A 30 21.03 -11.50 -18.02
CA LYS A 30 20.43 -10.81 -16.85
C LYS A 30 20.84 -9.33 -16.74
N ALA A 31 20.89 -8.63 -17.87
CA ALA A 31 21.25 -7.20 -17.91
C ALA A 31 20.41 -6.34 -18.87
N GLU A 32 19.25 -6.81 -19.37
CA GLU A 32 18.41 -6.00 -20.29
C GLU A 32 16.96 -5.79 -19.83
N ASN A 33 16.60 -6.10 -18.59
CA ASN A 33 15.25 -5.79 -18.07
C ASN A 33 15.25 -5.05 -16.72
N ALA A 34 16.35 -4.36 -16.40
CA ALA A 34 16.50 -3.54 -15.19
C ALA A 34 16.45 -2.02 -15.47
N LYS A 35 15.88 -1.61 -16.62
CA LYS A 35 15.64 -0.20 -16.95
C LYS A 35 14.20 0.08 -17.35
N GLN A 36 13.23 -0.51 -16.66
CA GLN A 36 11.94 0.14 -16.55
C GLN A 36 12.02 1.11 -15.38
N SER A 37 12.78 2.19 -15.58
CA SER A 37 12.69 3.37 -14.73
C SER A 37 11.23 3.79 -14.79
N SER A 38 10.49 3.49 -13.73
CA SER A 38 9.24 4.15 -13.44
C SER A 38 9.58 5.64 -13.39
N ARG A 39 9.39 6.33 -14.52
CA ARG A 39 9.26 7.78 -14.53
C ARG A 39 8.04 8.05 -13.67
N MET A 40 8.28 8.19 -12.36
CA MET A 40 7.37 8.89 -11.47
C MET A 40 7.24 10.27 -12.10
N HIS A 41 6.17 10.46 -12.86
CA HIS A 41 5.78 11.79 -13.32
C HIS A 41 5.63 12.61 -12.06
N GLN A 42 6.65 13.42 -11.79
CA GLN A 42 6.65 14.44 -10.77
C GLN A 42 5.65 15.47 -11.27
N HIS A 43 4.36 15.19 -11.09
CA HIS A 43 3.30 16.16 -11.33
C HIS A 43 3.65 17.34 -10.42
N LYS A 44 4.09 18.45 -11.03
CA LYS A 44 4.22 19.72 -10.32
C LYS A 44 2.85 20.00 -9.71
N LYS A 45 2.76 19.89 -8.38
CA LYS A 45 1.50 20.00 -7.61
C LYS A 45 1.12 21.46 -7.36
N ASP A 46 1.74 22.40 -8.07
CA ASP A 46 1.58 23.83 -7.82
C ASP A 46 0.36 24.42 -8.57
N GLY A 47 -0.29 23.61 -9.41
CA GLY A 47 -1.49 23.98 -10.16
C GLY A 47 -2.78 23.54 -9.47
N LEU A 48 -3.86 24.32 -9.69
CA LEU A 48 -5.22 23.92 -9.33
C LEU A 48 -5.57 22.56 -9.96
N PRO A 49 -6.43 21.75 -9.34
CA PRO A 49 -7.05 20.60 -9.97
C PRO A 49 -7.61 20.93 -11.37
N ARG A 50 -7.47 19.99 -12.32
CA ARG A 50 -7.80 20.18 -13.75
C ARG A 50 -9.24 20.65 -13.97
N ASP A 51 -10.17 20.22 -13.13
CA ASP A 51 -11.57 20.60 -13.15
C ASP A 51 -11.81 22.06 -12.75
N LEU A 52 -10.96 22.61 -11.89
CA LEU A 52 -11.00 24.01 -11.47
C LEU A 52 -10.26 24.92 -12.45
N GLN A 53 -9.20 24.44 -13.09
CA GLN A 53 -8.51 25.16 -14.18
C GLN A 53 -9.42 25.42 -15.39
N ALA A 54 -10.42 24.56 -15.61
CA ALA A 54 -11.38 24.70 -16.70
C ALA A 54 -12.46 25.75 -16.41
N LEU A 55 -12.59 26.20 -15.17
CA LEU A 55 -13.42 27.32 -14.78
C LEU A 55 -12.57 28.57 -15.02
N LYS A 56 -13.08 29.56 -15.76
CA LYS A 56 -12.39 30.84 -15.96
C LYS A 56 -12.38 31.62 -14.64
N LEU A 57 -11.50 31.24 -13.71
CA LEU A 57 -11.39 31.80 -12.37
C LEU A 57 -10.69 33.16 -12.42
N SER A 58 -11.14 34.10 -11.59
CA SER A 58 -10.37 35.32 -11.34
C SER A 58 -9.15 35.02 -10.46
N SER A 59 -8.11 35.85 -10.53
CA SER A 59 -6.90 35.69 -9.71
C SER A 59 -7.21 35.66 -8.20
N LYS A 60 -8.24 36.39 -7.76
CA LYS A 60 -8.70 36.36 -6.36
C LYS A 60 -9.29 35.00 -5.99
N GLN A 61 -10.16 34.45 -6.83
CA GLN A 61 -10.74 33.12 -6.62
C GLN A 61 -9.68 32.02 -6.64
N GLU A 62 -8.71 32.10 -7.57
CA GLU A 62 -7.61 31.14 -7.61
C GLU A 62 -6.78 31.15 -6.32
N ALA A 63 -6.46 32.33 -5.78
CA ALA A 63 -5.71 32.45 -4.53
C ALA A 63 -6.48 31.86 -3.35
N GLU A 64 -7.78 32.11 -3.27
CA GLU A 64 -8.65 31.61 -2.20
C GLU A 64 -8.81 30.08 -2.27
N ILE A 65 -9.03 29.54 -3.47
CA ILE A 65 -9.10 28.09 -3.70
C ILE A 65 -7.77 27.41 -3.35
N LYS A 66 -6.63 28.00 -3.74
CA LYS A 66 -5.30 27.48 -3.36
C LYS A 66 -5.13 27.42 -1.84
N LYS A 67 -5.60 28.43 -1.11
CA LYS A 67 -5.58 28.45 0.36
C LYS A 67 -6.44 27.32 0.95
N ILE A 68 -7.62 27.07 0.39
CA ILE A 68 -8.50 25.96 0.82
C ILE A 68 -7.81 24.60 0.61
N LEU A 69 -7.17 24.41 -0.55
CA LEU A 69 -6.46 23.15 -0.86
C LEU A 69 -5.25 22.94 0.04
N GLU A 70 -4.45 23.97 0.29
CA GLU A 70 -3.26 23.85 1.15
C GLU A 70 -3.66 23.61 2.62
N SER A 71 -4.74 24.25 3.10
CA SER A 71 -5.25 24.01 4.46
C SER A 71 -5.79 22.60 4.69
N ASN A 72 -6.26 21.92 3.64
CA ASN A 72 -6.75 20.53 3.72
C ASN A 72 -5.67 19.51 3.35
N ARG A 73 -4.47 19.98 2.98
CA ARG A 73 -3.36 19.10 2.63
C ARG A 73 -2.91 18.35 3.89
N PRO A 74 -2.82 17.02 3.86
CA PRO A 74 -2.32 16.27 5.00
C PRO A 74 -0.86 16.67 5.26
N GLN A 75 -0.63 17.42 6.34
CA GLN A 75 0.72 17.72 6.81
C GLN A 75 1.29 16.43 7.39
N ARG A 76 2.35 15.93 6.74
CA ARG A 76 3.06 14.75 7.23
C ARG A 76 4.17 15.21 8.15
N SER A 77 4.03 14.94 9.44
CA SER A 77 5.10 15.14 10.40
C SER A 77 6.19 14.07 10.24
N GLU A 78 7.39 14.32 10.77
CA GLU A 78 8.43 13.28 10.87
C GLU A 78 7.98 12.11 11.75
N GLN A 79 7.16 12.39 12.76
CA GLN A 79 6.52 11.36 13.60
C GLN A 79 5.60 10.44 12.78
N ASP A 80 4.84 10.97 11.82
CA ASP A 80 4.02 10.16 10.91
C ASP A 80 4.87 9.26 10.00
N ARG A 81 6.06 9.72 9.62
CA ARG A 81 6.99 8.94 8.80
C ARG A 81 7.58 7.78 9.61
N ALA A 82 8.09 8.07 10.81
CA ALA A 82 8.61 7.05 11.72
C ALA A 82 7.52 6.00 12.05
N ALA A 83 6.30 6.43 12.33
CA ALA A 83 5.17 5.53 12.59
C ALA A 83 4.82 4.65 11.38
N ARG A 84 4.94 5.15 10.15
CA ARG A 84 4.74 4.34 8.93
C ARG A 84 5.85 3.32 8.73
N GLU A 85 7.09 3.69 9.02
CA GLU A 85 8.22 2.79 8.91
C GLU A 85 8.14 1.65 9.93
N SER A 86 7.80 1.95 11.19
CA SER A 86 7.53 0.92 12.20
C SER A 86 6.46 -0.06 11.74
N ARG A 87 5.30 0.44 11.29
CA ARG A 87 4.21 -0.40 10.76
C ARG A 87 4.65 -1.28 9.59
N ARG A 88 5.51 -0.75 8.71
CA ARG A 88 6.05 -1.51 7.58
C ARG A 88 6.97 -2.64 8.04
N ASN A 89 7.82 -2.37 9.03
CA ASN A 89 8.73 -3.36 9.60
C ASN A 89 7.96 -4.46 10.34
N GLU A 90 6.99 -4.07 11.17
CA GLU A 90 6.09 -5.01 11.86
C GLU A 90 5.33 -5.90 10.87
N PHE A 91 4.80 -5.31 9.79
CA PHE A 91 4.14 -6.07 8.73
C PHE A 91 5.11 -7.07 8.08
N GLN A 92 6.32 -6.64 7.75
CA GLN A 92 7.32 -7.52 7.13
C GLN A 92 7.73 -8.68 8.04
N GLN A 93 7.88 -8.43 9.35
CA GLN A 93 8.16 -9.46 10.35
C GLN A 93 7.02 -10.49 10.42
N ARG A 94 5.77 -10.03 10.56
CA ARG A 94 4.58 -10.89 10.57
C ARG A 94 4.46 -11.75 9.30
N MET A 95 4.76 -11.18 8.14
CA MET A 95 4.77 -11.92 6.87
C MET A 95 5.80 -13.05 6.86
N ASN A 96 6.99 -12.80 7.43
CA ASN A 96 8.06 -13.79 7.51
C ASN A 96 7.75 -14.90 8.52
N GLU A 97 7.25 -14.53 9.70
CA GLU A 97 6.80 -15.48 10.73
C GLU A 97 5.69 -16.40 10.18
N ARG A 98 4.72 -15.83 9.48
CA ARG A 98 3.65 -16.59 8.85
C ARG A 98 4.18 -17.55 7.79
N ARG A 99 5.09 -17.09 6.92
CA ARG A 99 5.73 -17.97 5.92
C ARG A 99 6.46 -19.13 6.59
N ALA A 100 7.17 -18.88 7.69
CA ALA A 100 7.86 -19.93 8.44
C ALA A 100 6.87 -20.92 9.07
N ALA A 101 5.75 -20.44 9.63
CA ALA A 101 4.70 -21.29 10.19
C ALA A 101 4.03 -22.17 9.11
N GLU A 102 3.74 -21.60 7.93
CA GLU A 102 3.22 -22.34 6.78
C GLU A 102 4.22 -23.40 6.30
N GLN A 103 5.51 -23.08 6.22
CA GLN A 103 6.55 -24.04 5.84
C GLN A 103 6.66 -25.19 6.85
N LYS A 104 6.55 -24.92 8.16
CA LYS A 104 6.55 -25.97 9.19
C LYS A 104 5.38 -26.93 9.03
N LEU A 105 4.18 -26.43 8.72
CA LEU A 105 3.00 -27.25 8.49
C LEU A 105 3.16 -28.16 7.27
N ILE A 106 3.76 -27.65 6.19
CA ILE A 106 3.95 -28.40 4.93
C ILE A 106 5.10 -29.41 5.04
N SER A 107 6.15 -29.10 5.78
CA SER A 107 7.35 -29.94 5.91
C SER A 107 7.29 -30.96 7.05
N ALA A 108 6.31 -30.86 7.95
CA ALA A 108 6.14 -31.79 9.06
C ALA A 108 5.76 -33.20 8.56
N LYS A 109 6.28 -34.23 9.25
CA LYS A 109 5.96 -35.63 8.96
C LYS A 109 4.46 -35.95 9.04
N ASN A 110 3.77 -35.30 9.97
CA ASN A 110 2.33 -35.38 10.15
C ASN A 110 1.75 -33.97 10.08
N PHE A 111 0.61 -33.82 9.43
CA PHE A 111 -0.07 -32.54 9.33
C PHE A 111 -0.74 -32.17 10.67
N ASP A 112 -0.40 -31.00 11.21
CA ASP A 112 -1.05 -30.44 12.39
C ASP A 112 -2.24 -29.57 11.98
N GLU A 113 -3.42 -30.19 11.92
CA GLU A 113 -4.66 -29.50 11.55
C GLU A 113 -5.03 -28.38 12.53
N ALA A 114 -4.74 -28.56 13.83
CA ALA A 114 -5.05 -27.55 14.83
C ALA A 114 -4.19 -26.29 14.62
N ALA A 115 -2.90 -26.45 14.33
CA ALA A 115 -2.02 -25.34 13.99
C ALA A 115 -2.41 -24.67 12.66
N ALA A 116 -2.83 -25.44 11.65
CA ALA A 116 -3.32 -24.89 10.39
C ALA A 116 -4.60 -24.05 10.58
N ARG A 117 -5.57 -24.54 11.35
CA ARG A 117 -6.80 -23.80 11.66
C ARG A 117 -6.54 -22.49 12.41
N ARG A 118 -5.58 -22.49 13.35
CA ARG A 118 -5.15 -21.26 14.05
C ARG A 118 -4.57 -20.23 13.08
N LEU A 119 -3.67 -20.65 12.19
CA LEU A 119 -3.06 -19.75 11.19
C LEU A 119 -4.12 -19.11 10.27
N ILE A 120 -5.12 -19.87 9.85
CA ILE A 120 -6.23 -19.36 9.03
C ILE A 120 -7.10 -18.37 9.82
N ALA A 121 -7.44 -18.69 11.07
CA ALA A 121 -8.24 -17.81 11.92
C ALA A 121 -7.53 -16.46 12.18
N GLU A 122 -6.23 -16.49 12.45
CA GLU A 122 -5.40 -15.29 12.61
C GLU A 122 -5.38 -14.44 11.34
N ARG A 123 -5.24 -15.08 10.17
CA ARG A 123 -5.27 -14.40 8.87
C ARG A 123 -6.61 -13.70 8.63
N GLN A 124 -7.71 -14.36 8.95
CA GLN A 124 -9.05 -13.79 8.78
C GLN A 124 -9.26 -12.59 9.71
N ALA A 125 -8.89 -12.73 10.99
CA ALA A 125 -9.00 -11.64 11.96
C ALA A 125 -8.14 -10.42 11.57
N GLU A 126 -6.94 -10.63 11.06
CA GLU A 126 -6.08 -9.56 10.55
C GLU A 126 -6.70 -8.87 9.32
N HIS A 127 -7.20 -9.65 8.37
CA HIS A 127 -7.88 -9.13 7.19
C HIS A 127 -9.09 -8.25 7.56
N ASP A 128 -9.92 -8.72 8.49
CA ASP A 128 -11.13 -8.02 8.91
C ASP A 128 -10.78 -6.71 9.64
N ARG A 129 -9.76 -6.75 10.50
CA ARG A 129 -9.22 -5.55 11.15
C ARG A 129 -8.72 -4.52 10.14
N LEU A 130 -7.88 -4.94 9.19
CA LEU A 130 -7.33 -4.06 8.16
C LEU A 130 -8.44 -3.48 7.26
N THR A 131 -9.44 -4.28 6.93
CA THR A 131 -10.59 -3.84 6.14
C THR A 131 -11.40 -2.79 6.91
N ALA A 132 -11.68 -3.03 8.19
CA ALA A 132 -12.39 -2.06 9.03
C ALA A 132 -11.62 -0.73 9.17
N GLU A 133 -10.30 -0.80 9.41
CA GLU A 133 -9.44 0.39 9.48
C GLU A 133 -9.42 1.16 8.16
N ARG A 134 -9.30 0.44 7.03
CA ARG A 134 -9.32 1.04 5.70
C ARG A 134 -10.65 1.74 5.43
N ASN A 135 -11.77 1.07 5.73
CA ASN A 135 -13.10 1.62 5.52
C ASN A 135 -13.32 2.89 6.35
N ARG A 136 -12.85 2.90 7.61
CA ARG A 136 -12.91 4.10 8.45
C ARG A 136 -12.07 5.24 7.86
N SER A 137 -10.82 4.96 7.50
CA SER A 137 -9.95 5.94 6.85
C SER A 137 -10.51 6.44 5.51
N ASP A 138 -11.23 5.60 4.76
CA ASP A 138 -11.88 5.98 3.51
C ASP A 138 -13.08 6.89 3.77
N ALA A 139 -13.88 6.61 4.79
CA ALA A 139 -14.99 7.47 5.22
C ALA A 139 -14.49 8.86 5.65
N ASP A 140 -13.46 8.92 6.50
CA ASP A 140 -12.88 10.19 6.96
C ASP A 140 -12.34 11.03 5.79
N ARG A 141 -11.66 10.37 4.83
CA ARG A 141 -11.20 11.02 3.60
C ARG A 141 -12.35 11.49 2.72
N ALA A 142 -13.43 10.73 2.63
CA ALA A 142 -14.61 11.12 1.85
C ALA A 142 -15.26 12.38 2.44
N VAL A 143 -15.40 12.45 3.77
CA VAL A 143 -15.91 13.64 4.46
C VAL A 143 -14.98 14.85 4.25
N ALA A 144 -13.67 14.68 4.40
CA ALA A 144 -12.71 15.76 4.17
C ALA A 144 -12.80 16.31 2.73
N ARG A 145 -12.89 15.42 1.72
CA ARG A 145 -13.08 15.83 0.33
C ARG A 145 -14.41 16.54 0.10
N LEU A 146 -15.49 16.13 0.76
CA LEU A 146 -16.77 16.82 0.66
C LEU A 146 -16.71 18.23 1.25
N LYS A 147 -16.06 18.39 2.41
CA LYS A 147 -15.84 19.70 3.02
C LYS A 147 -15.01 20.62 2.13
N GLU A 148 -13.92 20.11 1.57
CA GLU A 148 -13.07 20.85 0.62
C GLU A 148 -13.87 21.29 -0.62
N ARG A 149 -14.57 20.35 -1.26
CA ARG A 149 -15.42 20.63 -2.42
C ARG A 149 -16.49 21.67 -2.12
N HIS A 150 -17.14 21.58 -0.97
CA HIS A 150 -18.13 22.57 -0.54
C HIS A 150 -17.51 23.95 -0.38
N ALA A 151 -16.36 24.06 0.31
CA ALA A 151 -15.69 25.34 0.49
C ALA A 151 -15.29 25.98 -0.86
N ILE A 152 -14.77 25.19 -1.81
CA ILE A 152 -14.45 25.67 -3.15
C ILE A 152 -15.71 26.16 -3.88
N PHE A 153 -16.83 25.45 -3.77
CA PHE A 153 -18.08 25.83 -4.41
C PHE A 153 -18.59 27.21 -3.97
N GLN A 154 -18.38 27.58 -2.71
CA GLN A 154 -18.78 28.89 -2.17
C GLN A 154 -17.96 30.06 -2.72
N VAL A 155 -16.77 29.79 -3.27
CA VAL A 155 -15.90 30.81 -3.90
C VAL A 155 -16.31 31.09 -5.36
N LEU A 156 -17.02 30.15 -5.99
CA LEU A 156 -17.42 30.23 -7.39
C LEU A 156 -18.67 31.11 -7.57
N ASP A 157 -18.75 31.82 -8.69
CA ASP A 157 -19.98 32.49 -9.11
C ASP A 157 -21.02 31.49 -9.67
N ALA A 158 -22.27 31.92 -9.85
CA ALA A 158 -23.36 31.04 -10.29
C ALA A 158 -23.10 30.33 -11.63
N LYS A 159 -22.41 30.97 -12.57
CA LYS A 159 -22.08 30.37 -13.88
C LYS A 159 -21.00 29.31 -13.72
N GLN A 160 -19.96 29.62 -12.95
CA GLN A 160 -18.86 28.72 -12.62
C GLN A 160 -19.37 27.50 -11.81
N GLN A 161 -20.27 27.72 -10.85
CA GLN A 161 -20.93 26.66 -10.07
C GLN A 161 -21.66 25.67 -10.98
N LYS A 162 -22.47 26.17 -11.92
CA LYS A 162 -23.18 25.32 -12.90
C LYS A 162 -22.21 24.50 -13.74
N GLN A 163 -21.17 25.15 -14.27
CA GLN A 163 -20.15 24.47 -15.09
C GLN A 163 -19.39 23.40 -14.28
N TRP A 164 -19.08 23.68 -13.01
CA TRP A 164 -18.38 22.74 -12.15
C TRP A 164 -19.23 21.50 -11.85
N LEU A 165 -20.52 21.68 -11.53
CA LEU A 165 -21.45 20.55 -11.33
C LEU A 165 -21.59 19.69 -12.58
N GLU A 166 -21.67 20.32 -13.77
CA GLU A 166 -21.72 19.58 -15.03
C GLU A 166 -20.45 18.76 -15.28
N ASN A 167 -19.28 19.33 -14.97
CA ASN A 167 -18.00 18.63 -15.06
C ASN A 167 -17.92 17.43 -14.11
N GLN A 168 -18.43 17.54 -12.88
CA GLN A 168 -18.49 16.42 -11.94
C GLN A 168 -19.39 15.30 -12.47
N ASN A 169 -20.59 15.63 -12.94
CA ASN A 169 -21.52 14.64 -13.50
C ASN A 169 -20.94 13.90 -14.72
N LYS A 170 -20.18 14.60 -15.58
CA LYS A 170 -19.49 13.97 -16.71
C LYS A 170 -18.42 12.99 -16.25
N ARG A 171 -17.68 13.31 -15.18
CA ARG A 171 -16.67 12.42 -14.61
C ARG A 171 -17.28 11.17 -14.01
N GLU A 172 -18.34 11.29 -13.22
CA GLU A 172 -19.02 10.15 -12.61
C GLU A 172 -19.51 9.16 -13.67
N LYS A 173 -20.09 9.67 -14.77
CA LYS A 173 -20.48 8.83 -15.92
C LYS A 173 -19.28 8.13 -16.56
N HIS A 174 -18.16 8.83 -16.72
CA HIS A 174 -16.94 8.27 -17.28
C HIS A 174 -16.30 7.21 -16.38
N GLU A 175 -16.31 7.42 -15.06
CA GLU A 175 -15.80 6.48 -14.07
C GLU A 175 -16.69 5.23 -13.97
N ALA A 176 -18.02 5.39 -13.97
CA ALA A 176 -18.96 4.27 -14.06
C ALA A 176 -18.74 3.42 -15.32
N PHE A 177 -18.47 4.05 -16.47
CA PHE A 177 -18.18 3.35 -17.72
C PHE A 177 -16.79 2.69 -17.75
N ARG A 178 -15.80 3.20 -17.01
CA ARG A 178 -14.49 2.54 -16.84
C ARG A 178 -14.55 1.40 -15.84
N GLY A 179 -15.29 1.54 -14.74
CA GLY A 179 -15.51 0.48 -13.74
C GLY A 179 -16.11 -0.78 -14.37
N LYS A 180 -17.15 -0.63 -15.20
CA LYS A 180 -17.79 -1.73 -15.94
C LYS A 180 -16.85 -2.45 -16.93
N ARG A 181 -15.84 -1.77 -17.48
CA ARG A 181 -14.84 -2.39 -18.37
C ARG A 181 -13.73 -3.11 -17.62
N GLY A 182 -13.50 -2.79 -16.34
CA GLY A 182 -12.54 -3.48 -15.48
C GLY A 182 -13.04 -4.83 -14.97
N GLU A 183 -14.36 -5.00 -14.82
CA GLU A 183 -15.00 -6.26 -14.42
C GLU A 183 -15.03 -7.31 -15.55
N HIS A 184 -14.99 -6.89 -16.82
CA HIS A 184 -14.90 -7.78 -17.99
C HIS A 184 -13.46 -7.95 -18.49
N ARG A 185 -12.52 -8.30 -17.61
CA ARG A 185 -11.24 -8.85 -18.08
C ARG A 185 -11.39 -10.38 -18.11
N PRO A 186 -11.57 -11.02 -19.29
CA PRO A 186 -11.55 -12.48 -19.35
C PRO A 186 -10.20 -12.94 -18.81
N GLN A 187 -10.22 -13.82 -17.81
CA GLN A 187 -9.02 -14.50 -17.36
C GLN A 187 -8.54 -15.33 -18.54
N ALA A 188 -7.48 -14.87 -19.21
CA ALA A 188 -6.75 -15.70 -20.14
C ALA A 188 -6.12 -16.82 -19.32
N GLN A 189 -6.69 -18.01 -19.46
CA GLN A 189 -6.13 -19.25 -18.92
C GLN A 189 -4.71 -19.40 -19.49
N GLN A 190 -3.73 -19.51 -18.60
CA GLN A 190 -2.42 -20.10 -18.88
C GLN A 190 -2.30 -21.36 -18.04
#